data_AF-A0A0H2LWT5-F1
#
_entry.id   AF-A0A0H2LWT5-F1
#
_cell.length_a   1.000
_cell.length_b   1.000
_cell.length_c   1.000
_cell.angle_alpha   90.00
_cell.angle_beta   90.00
_cell.angle_gamma   90.00
#
_symmetry.space_group_name_H-M   'P 1'
#
loop_
_entity.id
_entity.type
_entity.pdbx_description
1 polymer ?
#
loop_
_entity_poly.entity_id
_entity_poly.type
_entity_poly.pdbx_seq_one_letter_code
_entity_poly.pdbx_strand_id
1 'polypeptide(L)'
;MPENSRRLLSWGIASALLVIIALVVQSLWPGNVLAVTLYKAHLLSLGGWGGYWLDRVLFPYDRPHTYLEEPEEVFEASAGIEPFAMATAIAPTYGLAMVRRAIIVAAALICVGLGA
;
A
#
# COMPACT_ATOMS: atom_id res chain seq x y z
N MET A 1 -9.84 -2.42 -16.77
CA MET A 1 -9.08 -1.71 -15.71
C MET A 1 -7.57 -2.06 -15.73
N PRO A 2 -6.74 -1.58 -16.68
CA PRO A 2 -5.30 -1.92 -16.74
C PRO A 2 -4.34 -0.90 -16.08
N GLU A 3 -4.82 0.26 -15.64
CA GLU A 3 -3.98 1.36 -15.14
C GLU A 3 -3.24 1.04 -13.83
N ASN A 4 -3.94 0.42 -12.87
CA ASN A 4 -3.42 0.21 -11.52
C ASN A 4 -2.22 -0.73 -11.45
N SER A 5 -2.11 -1.67 -12.40
CA SER A 5 -0.99 -2.61 -12.47
C SER A 5 0.33 -1.91 -12.80
N ARG A 6 0.30 -0.82 -13.56
CA ARG A 6 1.51 -0.08 -13.97
C ARG A 6 2.16 0.64 -12.78
N ARG A 7 1.36 1.22 -11.88
CA ARG A 7 1.85 1.96 -10.71
C ARG A 7 2.53 1.03 -9.69
N LEU A 8 2.01 -0.18 -9.51
CA LEU A 8 2.60 -1.15 -8.59
C LEU A 8 3.84 -1.83 -9.15
N LEU A 9 3.84 -2.07 -10.47
CA LEU A 9 5.02 -2.52 -11.17
C LEU A 9 6.14 -1.48 -11.08
N SER A 10 5.84 -0.18 -11.27
CA SER A 10 6.85 0.87 -11.15
C SER A 10 7.47 0.95 -9.76
N TRP A 11 6.70 0.71 -8.69
CA TRP A 11 7.25 0.62 -7.34
C TRP A 11 8.17 -0.59 -7.15
N GLY A 12 7.78 -1.76 -7.63
CA GLY A 12 8.63 -2.96 -7.58
C GLY A 12 9.93 -2.78 -8.38
N ILE A 13 9.87 -2.16 -9.56
CA ILE A 13 11.04 -1.80 -10.37
C ILE A 13 11.93 -0.81 -9.62
N ALA A 14 11.36 0.22 -8.99
CA ALA A 14 12.11 1.19 -8.20
C ALA A 14 12.85 0.52 -7.03
N SER A 15 12.19 -0.41 -6.31
CA SER A 15 12.85 -1.20 -5.26
C SER A 15 13.99 -2.04 -5.82
N ALA A 16 13.80 -2.73 -6.95
CA ALA A 16 14.84 -3.53 -7.60
C ALA A 16 16.03 -2.67 -8.05
N LEU A 17 15.78 -1.48 -8.60
CA LEU A 17 16.83 -0.55 -8.97
C LEU A 17 17.63 -0.07 -7.76
N LEU A 18 16.98 0.22 -6.62
CA LEU A 18 17.67 0.65 -5.41
C LEU A 18 18.66 -0.40 -4.90
N VAL A 19 18.31 -1.69 -4.91
CA VAL A 19 19.26 -2.75 -4.49
C VAL A 19 20.40 -2.91 -5.48
N ILE A 20 20.14 -2.83 -6.79
CA ILE A 20 21.20 -2.91 -7.81
C ILE A 20 22.19 -1.76 -7.62
N ILE A 21 21.71 -0.53 -7.45
CA ILE A 21 22.56 0.64 -7.22
C ILE A 21 23.34 0.46 -5.91
N ALA A 22 22.70 0.01 -4.83
CA ALA A 22 23.37 -0.24 -3.56
C ALA A 22 24.54 -1.24 -3.71
N LEU A 23 24.32 -2.35 -4.43
CA LEU A 23 25.34 -3.37 -4.68
C LEU A 23 26.47 -2.86 -5.57
N VAL A 24 26.17 -2.09 -6.62
CA VAL A 24 27.18 -1.48 -7.49
C VAL A 24 28.04 -0.47 -6.71
N VAL A 25 27.42 0.40 -5.92
CA VAL A 25 28.14 1.37 -5.08
C VAL A 25 29.02 0.66 -4.06
N GLN A 26 28.51 -0.40 -3.41
CA GLN A 26 29.29 -1.21 -2.48
C GLN A 26 30.48 -1.91 -3.16
N SER A 27 30.32 -2.35 -4.41
CA SER A 27 31.40 -3.00 -5.17
C SER A 27 32.50 -2.02 -5.60
N LEU A 28 32.13 -0.78 -5.93
CA LEU A 28 33.08 0.25 -6.37
C LEU A 28 33.77 0.94 -5.18
N TRP A 29 33.02 1.19 -4.10
CA TRP A 29 33.47 1.88 -2.90
C TRP A 29 33.00 1.15 -1.64
N PRO A 30 33.70 0.09 -1.22
CA PRO A 30 33.27 -0.72 -0.09
C PRO A 30 33.24 0.10 1.21
N GLY A 31 32.14 0.00 1.95
CA GLY A 31 32.01 0.60 3.28
C GLY A 31 31.56 2.06 3.29
N ASN A 32 31.12 2.61 2.16
CA ASN A 32 30.55 3.95 2.12
C ASN A 32 29.14 3.99 2.75
N VAL A 33 28.84 5.05 3.49
CA VAL A 33 27.52 5.33 4.07
C VAL A 33 26.42 5.34 2.99
N LEU A 34 26.74 5.78 1.77
CA LEU A 34 25.79 5.78 0.64
C LEU A 34 25.29 4.38 0.28
N ALA A 35 26.14 3.35 0.31
CA ALA A 35 25.72 1.99 -0.01
C ALA A 35 24.73 1.46 1.03
N VAL A 36 25.01 1.72 2.31
CA VAL A 36 24.17 1.27 3.43
C VAL A 36 22.83 2.02 3.46
N THR A 37 22.81 3.31 3.15
CA THR A 37 21.55 4.08 3.10
C THR A 37 20.66 3.65 1.95
N LEU A 38 21.24 3.38 0.77
CA LEU A 38 20.49 2.84 -0.38
C LEU A 38 19.93 1.45 -0.11
N TYR A 39 20.70 0.58 0.57
CA TYR A 39 20.21 -0.73 1.00
C TYR A 39 19.02 -0.60 1.95
N LYS A 40 19.10 0.28 2.95
CA LYS A 40 17.97 0.55 3.87
C LYS A 40 16.76 1.12 3.12
N ALA A 41 16.97 2.03 2.17
CA ALA A 41 15.89 2.59 1.35
C ALA A 41 15.20 1.51 0.50
N HIS A 42 15.97 0.58 -0.07
CA HIS A 42 15.44 -0.58 -0.78
C HIS A 42 14.52 -1.42 0.13
N LEU A 43 14.99 -1.73 1.35
CA LEU A 43 14.23 -2.49 2.32
C LEU A 43 12.92 -1.79 2.73
N LEU A 44 12.95 -0.48 3.02
CA LEU A 44 11.75 0.30 3.29
C LEU A 44 10.77 0.26 2.10
N SER A 45 11.28 0.40 0.87
CA SER A 45 10.47 0.35 -0.34
C SER A 45 9.81 -1.02 -0.54
N LEU A 46 10.56 -2.11 -0.31
CA LEU A 46 10.04 -3.47 -0.37
C LEU A 46 8.99 -3.75 0.71
N GLY A 47 9.22 -3.30 1.95
CA GLY A 47 8.25 -3.46 3.04
C GLY A 47 6.92 -2.76 2.74
N GLY A 48 6.98 -1.53 2.23
CA GLY A 48 5.78 -0.79 1.83
C GLY A 48 5.03 -1.44 0.66
N TRP A 49 5.75 -1.83 -0.39
CA TRP A 49 5.17 -2.49 -1.55
C TRP A 49 4.60 -3.88 -1.20
N GLY A 50 5.35 -4.68 -0.45
CA GLY A 50 4.94 -6.01 0.01
C GLY A 50 3.74 -5.96 0.95
N GLY A 51 3.73 -5.04 1.92
CA GLY A 51 2.60 -4.84 2.83
C GLY A 51 1.31 -4.46 2.08
N TYR A 52 1.43 -3.64 1.03
CA TYR A 52 0.29 -3.30 0.19
C TYR A 52 -0.28 -4.52 -0.58
N TRP A 53 0.60 -5.37 -1.11
CA TRP A 53 0.16 -6.63 -1.75
C TRP A 53 -0.49 -7.58 -0.76
N LEU A 54 0.06 -7.66 0.46
CA LEU A 54 -0.46 -8.51 1.52
C LEU A 54 -1.89 -8.10 1.92
N ASP A 55 -2.17 -6.80 2.08
CA ASP A 55 -3.54 -6.31 2.31
C ASP A 55 -4.51 -6.77 1.21
N ARG A 56 -4.11 -6.67 -0.06
CA ARG A 56 -4.97 -7.07 -1.18
C ARG A 56 -5.25 -8.57 -1.26
N VAL A 57 -4.29 -9.41 -0.86
CA VAL A 57 -4.45 -10.87 -0.85
C VAL A 57 -5.33 -11.31 0.32
N LEU A 58 -5.16 -10.69 1.48
CA LEU A 58 -5.96 -11.02 2.66
C LEU A 58 -7.42 -10.54 2.53
N PHE A 59 -7.64 -9.40 1.87
CA PHE A 59 -8.96 -8.77 1.77
C PHE A 59 -9.34 -8.45 0.30
N PRO A 60 -9.62 -9.47 -0.53
CA PRO A 60 -9.91 -9.27 -1.95
C PRO A 60 -11.15 -8.41 -2.19
N TYR A 61 -12.20 -8.58 -1.38
CA TYR A 61 -13.52 -7.93 -1.52
C TYR A 61 -13.69 -6.66 -0.68
N ASP A 62 -12.85 -6.43 0.32
CA ASP A 62 -13.04 -5.34 1.28
C ASP A 62 -12.20 -4.10 0.94
N ARG A 63 -12.27 -3.69 -0.32
CA ARG A 63 -11.45 -2.59 -0.83
C ARG A 63 -12.12 -1.26 -0.48
N PRO A 64 -11.38 -0.28 0.03
CA PRO A 64 -11.98 0.95 0.52
C PRO A 64 -12.56 1.85 -0.57
N HIS A 65 -12.19 1.66 -1.85
CA HIS A 65 -12.86 2.39 -2.94
C HIS A 65 -14.29 1.91 -3.14
N THR A 66 -14.58 0.65 -2.83
CA THR A 66 -15.92 0.06 -2.99
C THR A 66 -16.92 0.65 -2.00
N TYR A 67 -16.47 1.23 -0.88
CA TYR A 67 -17.35 1.98 0.02
C TYR A 67 -17.73 3.36 -0.51
N LEU A 68 -16.98 3.91 -1.47
CA LEU A 68 -17.26 5.21 -2.08
C LEU A 68 -18.05 5.08 -3.39
N GLU A 69 -18.12 3.86 -3.94
CA GLU A 69 -18.96 3.54 -5.10
C GLU A 69 -20.37 3.26 -4.59
N GLU A 70 -21.33 4.12 -4.90
CA GLU A 70 -22.75 3.85 -4.61
C GLU A 70 -23.23 2.71 -5.53
N PRO A 71 -23.65 1.55 -5.01
CA PRO A 71 -24.34 0.57 -5.83
C PRO A 71 -25.68 1.16 -6.29
N GLU A 72 -26.05 1.03 -7.57
CA GLU A 72 -27.39 1.41 -8.06
C GLU A 72 -28.51 0.80 -7.20
N GLU A 73 -28.30 -0.42 -6.68
CA GLU A 73 -29.21 -1.12 -5.76
C GLU A 73 -29.42 -0.40 -4.43
N VAL A 74 -28.40 0.31 -3.92
CA VAL A 74 -28.50 1.10 -2.68
C VAL A 74 -29.20 2.43 -2.96
N PHE A 75 -29.01 3.02 -4.14
CA PHE A 75 -29.72 4.23 -4.56
C PHE A 75 -31.23 4.00 -4.69
N GLU A 76 -31.64 2.87 -5.27
CA GLU A 76 -33.06 2.46 -5.34
C GLU A 76 -33.64 2.15 -3.95
N ALA A 77 -32.88 1.49 -3.08
CA ALA A 77 -33.28 1.23 -1.69
C ALA A 77 -33.25 2.48 -0.79
N SER A 78 -32.44 3.48 -1.15
CA SER A 78 -32.30 4.76 -0.42
C SER A 78 -33.16 5.87 -1.00
N ALA A 79 -34.12 5.55 -1.88
CA ALA A 79 -35.12 6.48 -2.41
C ALA A 79 -36.00 7.02 -1.25
N GLY A 80 -35.45 7.97 -0.48
CA GLY A 80 -36.02 8.52 0.75
C GLY A 80 -35.03 8.81 1.88
N ILE A 81 -33.75 8.41 1.78
CA ILE A 81 -32.71 8.75 2.78
C ILE A 81 -31.92 9.96 2.29
N GLU A 82 -31.87 11.01 3.12
CA GLU A 82 -31.07 12.21 2.86
C GLU A 82 -29.58 11.83 2.62
N PRO A 83 -28.91 12.36 1.57
CA PRO A 83 -27.52 12.02 1.22
C PRO A 83 -26.52 12.11 2.39
N PHE A 84 -26.78 13.03 3.33
CA PHE A 84 -25.97 13.22 4.53
C PHE A 84 -26.04 12.04 5.52
N ALA A 85 -27.20 11.38 5.64
CA ALA A 85 -27.39 10.22 6.51
C ALA A 85 -26.68 8.96 5.97
N MET A 86 -26.63 8.81 4.64
CA MET A 86 -25.86 7.74 4.00
C MET A 86 -24.35 7.95 4.18
N ALA A 87 -23.86 9.18 3.97
CA ALA A 87 -22.45 9.51 4.15
C ALA A 87 -21.95 9.25 5.58
N THR A 88 -22.77 9.54 6.59
CA THR A 88 -22.44 9.28 8.01
C THR A 88 -22.42 7.79 8.36
N ALA A 89 -23.25 6.96 7.71
CA ALA A 89 -23.25 5.52 7.92
C ALA A 89 -22.03 4.80 7.31
N ILE A 90 -21.54 5.26 6.15
CA ILE A 90 -20.45 4.60 5.42
C ILE A 90 -19.05 5.05 5.90
N ALA A 91 -18.90 6.31 6.34
CA ALA A 91 -17.65 6.88 6.84
C ALA A 91 -16.84 5.99 7.83
N PRO A 92 -17.44 5.33 8.84
CA PRO A 92 -16.69 4.49 9.77
C PRO A 92 -16.10 3.22 9.11
N THR A 93 -16.82 2.59 8.17
CA THR A 93 -16.35 1.38 7.48
C THR A 93 -15.15 1.67 6.58
N TYR A 94 -15.22 2.79 5.84
CA TYR A 94 -14.10 3.32 5.07
C TYR A 94 -12.88 3.63 5.95
N GLY A 95 -13.10 4.31 7.08
CA GLY A 95 -12.05 4.64 8.04
C GLY A 95 -11.35 3.39 8.59
N LEU A 96 -12.11 2.38 9.00
CA LEU A 96 -11.58 1.12 9.54
C LEU A 96 -10.78 0.34 8.48
N ALA A 97 -11.24 0.31 7.23
CA ALA A 97 -10.50 -0.32 6.13
C ALA A 97 -9.15 0.38 5.86
N MET A 98 -9.10 1.71 5.98
CA MET A 98 -7.84 2.46 5.85
C MET A 98 -6.90 2.24 7.04
N VAL A 99 -7.43 2.14 8.26
CA VAL A 99 -6.64 1.82 9.46
C VAL A 99 -6.02 0.42 9.34
N ARG A 100 -6.78 -0.58 8.89
CA ARG A 100 -6.25 -1.93 8.64
C ARG A 100 -5.08 -1.91 7.67
N ARG A 101 -5.21 -1.20 6.55
CA ARG A 101 -4.14 -1.04 5.56
C ARG A 101 -2.89 -0.42 6.17
N ALA A 102 -3.07 0.63 6.97
CA ALA A 102 -1.96 1.29 7.65
C ALA A 102 -1.23 0.33 8.61
N ILE A 103 -1.97 -0.47 9.39
CA ILE A 103 -1.40 -1.44 10.33
C ILE A 103 -0.62 -2.54 9.60
N ILE A 104 -1.18 -3.10 8.53
CA ILE A 104 -0.51 -4.15 7.74
C ILE A 104 0.80 -3.62 7.14
N VAL A 105 0.78 -2.42 6.55
CA VAL A 105 1.96 -1.79 5.96
C VAL A 105 2.99 -1.44 7.04
N ALA A 106 2.56 -0.93 8.19
CA ALA A 106 3.46 -0.65 9.32
C ALA A 106 4.11 -1.93 9.85
N ALA A 107 3.36 -3.01 10.03
CA ALA A 107 3.89 -4.30 10.46
C ALA A 107 4.91 -4.86 9.46
N ALA A 108 4.64 -4.76 8.15
CA ALA A 108 5.58 -5.16 7.10
C ALA A 108 6.88 -4.34 7.13
N LEU A 109 6.78 -3.01 7.31
CA LEU A 109 7.95 -2.13 7.44
C LEU A 109 8.77 -2.44 8.69
N ILE A 110 8.12 -2.69 9.84
CA ILE A 110 8.80 -3.06 11.08
C ILE A 110 9.50 -4.42 10.92
N CYS A 111 8.83 -5.41 10.33
CA CYS A 111 9.42 -6.74 10.09
C CYS A 111 10.67 -6.65 9.22
N VAL A 112 10.62 -5.91 8.12
CA VAL A 112 11.76 -5.71 7.23
C VAL A 112 12.86 -4.87 7.89
N GLY A 113 12.50 -3.84 8.67
CA GLY A 113 13.44 -3.00 9.39
C GLY A 113 14.18 -3.71 10.53
N LEU A 114 13.55 -4.70 11.18
CA LEU A 114 14.16 -5.54 12.22
C LEU A 114 15.03 -6.66 11.65
N GLY A 115 14.76 -7.10 10.41
CA GLY A 115 15.57 -8.10 9.72
C GLY A 115 16.85 -7.55 9.07
N ALA A 116 17.10 -6.25 9.19
CA ALA A 116 18.19 -5.50 8.53
C ALA A 116 19.34 -5.18 9.50
#